data_AF-A0A2N1A5F1-F1
#
_entry.id   AF-A0A2N1A5F1-F1
#
_cell.length_a   1.000
_cell.length_b   1.000
_cell.length_c   1.000
_cell.angle_alpha   90.00
_cell.angle_beta   90.00
_cell.angle_gamma   90.00
#
_symmetry.space_group_name_H-M   'P 1'
#
loop_
_entity.id
_entity.type
_entity.pdbx_description
1 polymer ?
#
loop_
_entity_poly.entity_id
_entity_poly.type
_entity_poly.pdbx_seq_one_letter_code
_entity_poly.pdbx_strand_id
1 'polypeptide(L)'
;MYLQYLPWLTLVLAFVFFIISYLLIQKQAKKNHALELLVKSLLESNNQFKQQFVELYSGSIGMGKKIQHLESLIKKTQENQQNLVAQAPENRLYTRAVKMVELGATIDELMSECELPRAEAELLLNLHKK
;
A
#
# COMPACT_ATOMS: atom_id res chain seq x y z
N MET A 1 -10.63 -90.62 12.20
CA MET A 1 -11.89 -89.93 12.56
C MET A 1 -11.73 -88.40 12.72
N TYR A 2 -10.54 -87.86 13.04
CA TYR A 2 -10.32 -86.40 13.18
C TYR A 2 -10.16 -85.60 11.87
N LEU A 3 -9.77 -86.25 10.76
CA LEU A 3 -9.56 -85.59 9.46
C LEU A 3 -10.83 -84.92 8.89
N GLN A 4 -12.01 -85.35 9.31
CA GLN A 4 -13.28 -84.86 8.77
C GLN A 4 -13.71 -83.49 9.31
N TYR A 5 -13.12 -83.02 10.43
CA TYR A 5 -13.46 -81.73 11.06
C TYR A 5 -12.58 -80.56 10.59
N LEU A 6 -11.44 -80.85 9.94
CA LEU A 6 -10.51 -79.84 9.40
C LEU A 6 -11.19 -78.80 8.48
N PRO A 7 -12.06 -79.17 7.52
CA PRO A 7 -12.66 -78.21 6.59
C PRO A 7 -13.70 -77.29 7.25
N TRP A 8 -14.36 -77.75 8.32
CA TRP A 8 -15.31 -76.91 9.06
C TRP A 8 -14.57 -75.80 9.82
N LEU A 9 -13.38 -76.11 10.35
CA LEU A 9 -12.55 -75.15 11.07
C LEU A 9 -11.99 -74.05 10.15
N THR A 10 -11.59 -74.39 8.92
CA THR A 10 -11.14 -73.39 7.93
C THR A 10 -12.30 -72.50 7.46
N LEU A 11 -13.50 -73.06 7.30
CA LEU A 11 -14.70 -72.31 6.92
C LEU A 11 -15.09 -71.28 8.00
N VAL A 12 -15.04 -71.67 9.28
CA VAL A 12 -15.30 -70.76 10.40
C VAL A 12 -14.24 -69.66 10.46
N LEU A 13 -12.95 -70.00 10.32
CA LEU A 13 -11.89 -68.99 10.29
C LEU A 13 -12.05 -67.99 9.14
N ALA A 14 -12.40 -68.47 7.93
CA ALA A 14 -12.64 -67.61 6.77
C ALA A 14 -13.85 -66.69 7.01
N PHE A 15 -14.92 -67.20 7.61
CA PHE A 15 -16.12 -66.43 7.92
C PHE A 15 -15.84 -65.35 8.96
N VAL A 16 -15.10 -65.69 10.03
CA VAL A 16 -14.66 -64.72 11.05
C VAL A 16 -13.77 -63.64 10.43
N PHE A 17 -12.82 -64.02 9.58
CA PHE A 17 -11.96 -63.05 8.88
C PHE A 17 -12.77 -62.12 7.98
N PHE A 18 -13.77 -62.63 7.27
CA PHE A 18 -14.66 -61.84 6.41
C PHE A 18 -15.53 -60.86 7.20
N ILE A 19 -16.04 -61.27 8.37
CA ILE A 19 -16.80 -60.37 9.25
C ILE A 19 -15.90 -59.25 9.78
N ILE A 20 -14.69 -59.58 10.23
CA ILE A 20 -13.73 -58.59 10.76
C ILE A 20 -13.34 -57.59 9.66
N SER A 21 -13.03 -58.07 8.45
CA SER A 21 -12.68 -57.18 7.33
C SER A 21 -13.84 -56.26 6.96
N TYR A 22 -15.07 -56.79 6.92
CA TYR A 22 -16.28 -56.01 6.66
C TYR A 22 -16.52 -54.90 7.71
N LEU A 23 -16.35 -55.21 9.00
CA LEU A 23 -16.48 -54.23 10.08
C LEU A 23 -15.40 -53.14 10.01
N LEU A 24 -14.17 -53.50 9.68
CA LEU A 24 -13.07 -52.53 9.50
C LEU A 24 -13.34 -51.59 8.31
N ILE A 25 -13.84 -52.13 7.19
CA ILE A 25 -14.21 -51.35 6.00
C ILE A 25 -15.33 -50.35 6.33
N GLN A 26 -16.40 -50.78 7.02
CA GLN A 26 -17.46 -49.87 7.44
C GLN A 26 -16.95 -48.77 8.38
N LYS A 27 -16.04 -49.11 9.30
CA LYS A 27 -15.45 -48.13 10.22
C LYS A 27 -14.58 -47.12 9.49
N GLN A 28 -13.84 -47.55 8.47
CA GLN A 28 -13.04 -46.66 7.61
C GLN A 28 -13.92 -45.75 6.76
N ALA A 29 -15.03 -46.23 6.21
CA ALA A 29 -15.95 -45.42 5.41
C ALA A 29 -16.50 -44.23 6.21
N LYS A 30 -16.86 -44.43 7.49
CA LYS A 30 -17.31 -43.35 8.38
C LYS A 30 -16.22 -42.30 8.65
N LYS A 31 -14.97 -42.74 8.85
CA LYS A 31 -13.84 -41.84 9.06
C LYS A 31 -13.50 -41.03 7.82
N ASN A 32 -13.54 -41.66 6.65
CA ASN A 32 -13.28 -41.00 5.38
C ASN A 32 -14.32 -39.92 5.08
N HIS A 33 -15.59 -40.16 5.41
CA HIS A 33 -16.63 -39.15 5.22
C HIS A 33 -16.46 -37.95 6.16
N ALA A 34 -16.09 -38.18 7.42
CA ALA A 34 -15.76 -37.09 8.34
C ALA A 34 -14.54 -36.28 7.87
N LEU A 35 -13.52 -36.97 7.35
CA LEU A 35 -12.34 -36.32 6.79
C LEU A 35 -12.67 -35.51 5.53
N GLU A 36 -13.53 -36.03 4.66
CA GLU A 36 -14.00 -35.35 3.45
C GLU A 36 -14.76 -34.05 3.79
N LEU A 37 -15.62 -34.08 4.81
CA LEU A 37 -16.31 -32.90 5.30
C LEU A 37 -15.33 -31.84 5.87
N LEU A 38 -14.31 -32.27 6.62
CA LEU A 38 -13.28 -31.36 7.13
C LEU A 38 -12.45 -30.74 6.00
N VAL A 39 -12.07 -31.53 5.00
CA VAL A 39 -11.34 -31.02 3.82
C VAL A 39 -12.18 -30.00 3.08
N LYS A 40 -13.49 -30.27 2.92
CA LYS A 40 -14.41 -29.37 2.24
C LYS A 40 -14.59 -28.05 2.99
N SER A 41 -14.77 -28.08 4.31
CA SER A 41 -14.90 -26.85 5.10
C SER A 41 -13.62 -26.02 5.10
N LEU A 42 -12.46 -26.68 5.11
CA LEU A 42 -11.16 -26.02 5.05
C LEU A 42 -10.91 -25.39 3.67
N LEU A 43 -11.33 -26.06 2.58
CA LEU A 43 -11.35 -25.52 1.23
C LEU A 43 -12.26 -24.29 1.10
N GLU A 44 -13.47 -24.35 1.64
CA GLU A 44 -14.41 -23.22 1.65
C GLU A 44 -13.82 -22.02 2.40
N SER A 45 -13.23 -22.26 3.58
CA SER A 45 -12.59 -21.21 4.38
C SER A 45 -11.39 -20.59 3.65
N ASN A 46 -10.58 -21.41 2.98
CA ASN A 46 -9.46 -20.92 2.17
C ASN A 46 -9.94 -20.07 0.99
N ASN A 47 -11.02 -20.50 0.33
CA ASN A 47 -11.59 -19.77 -0.80
C ASN A 47 -12.18 -18.42 -0.37
N GLN A 48 -12.87 -18.38 0.78
CA GLN A 48 -13.37 -17.14 1.39
C GLN A 48 -12.22 -16.18 1.72
N PHE A 49 -11.15 -16.69 2.34
CA PHE A 49 -9.98 -15.85 2.65
C PHE A 49 -9.33 -15.30 1.38
N LYS A 50 -9.19 -16.10 0.31
CA LYS A 50 -8.70 -15.64 -0.98
C LYS A 50 -9.57 -14.53 -1.57
N GLN A 51 -10.89 -14.67 -1.51
CA GLN A 51 -11.82 -13.64 -2.00
C GLN A 51 -11.65 -12.33 -1.23
N GLN A 52 -11.63 -12.38 0.11
CA GLN A 52 -11.38 -11.21 0.95
C GLN A 52 -10.03 -10.56 0.64
N PHE A 53 -9.00 -11.38 0.40
CA PHE A 53 -7.68 -10.87 0.04
C PHE A 53 -7.67 -10.17 -1.32
N VAL A 54 -8.39 -10.72 -2.31
CA VAL A 54 -8.55 -10.09 -3.64
C VAL A 54 -9.28 -8.75 -3.53
N GLU A 55 -10.35 -8.69 -2.74
CA GLU A 55 -11.09 -7.45 -2.48
C GLU A 55 -10.19 -6.39 -1.82
N LEU A 56 -9.47 -6.74 -0.76
CA LEU A 56 -8.51 -5.84 -0.09
C LEU A 56 -7.37 -5.40 -1.01
N TYR A 57 -6.83 -6.33 -1.82
CA TYR A 57 -5.73 -6.05 -2.73
C TYR A 57 -6.19 -5.11 -3.87
N SER A 58 -7.39 -5.33 -4.40
CA SER A 58 -7.98 -4.44 -5.42
C SER A 58 -8.21 -3.03 -4.87
N GLY A 59 -8.69 -2.90 -3.62
CA GLY A 59 -8.83 -1.61 -2.93
C GLY A 59 -7.48 -0.93 -2.70
N SER A 60 -6.46 -1.69 -2.31
CA SER A 60 -5.10 -1.18 -2.06
C SER A 60 -4.42 -0.68 -3.33
N ILE A 61 -4.58 -1.38 -4.47
CA ILE A 61 -4.13 -0.90 -5.78
C ILE A 61 -4.81 0.43 -6.15
N GLY A 62 -6.12 0.54 -5.89
CA GLY A 62 -6.88 1.76 -6.11
C GLY A 62 -6.35 2.94 -5.27
N MET A 63 -6.08 2.70 -3.99
CA MET A 63 -5.45 3.70 -3.11
C MET A 63 -4.04 4.08 -3.60
N GLY A 64 -3.22 3.12 -4.02
CA GLY A 64 -1.88 3.38 -4.57
C GLY A 64 -1.91 4.33 -5.78
N LYS A 65 -2.83 4.09 -6.72
CA LYS A 65 -3.04 4.99 -7.88
C LYS A 65 -3.49 6.39 -7.46
N LYS A 66 -4.38 6.49 -6.47
CA LYS A 66 -4.81 7.79 -5.92
C LYS A 66 -3.65 8.53 -5.25
N ILE A 67 -2.81 7.83 -4.48
CA ILE A 67 -1.63 8.42 -3.84
C ILE A 67 -0.67 8.96 -4.90
N GLN A 68 -0.37 8.17 -5.94
CA GLN A 68 0.47 8.64 -7.05
C GLN A 68 -0.12 9.87 -7.77
N HIS A 69 -1.44 9.88 -7.95
CA HIS A 69 -2.11 11.03 -8.54
C HIS A 69 -2.03 12.28 -7.64
N LEU A 70 -2.25 12.12 -6.33
CA LEU A 70 -2.10 13.19 -5.35
C LEU A 70 -0.65 13.70 -5.31
N GLU A 71 0.34 12.82 -5.32
CA GLU A 71 1.76 13.19 -5.37
C GLU A 71 2.07 14.04 -6.61
N SER A 72 1.56 13.64 -7.78
CA SER A 72 1.70 14.42 -9.02
C SER A 72 1.03 15.79 -8.92
N LEU A 73 -0.18 15.86 -8.35
CA LEU A 73 -0.89 17.13 -8.13
C LEU A 73 -0.16 18.05 -7.16
N ILE A 74 0.38 17.51 -6.08
CA ILE A 74 1.19 18.26 -5.11
C ILE A 74 2.42 18.82 -5.80
N LYS A 75 3.16 17.99 -6.54
CA LYS A 75 4.35 18.43 -7.28
C LYS A 75 4.03 19.56 -8.26
N LYS A 76 2.96 19.41 -9.04
CA LYS A 76 2.52 20.45 -9.99
C LYS A 76 2.11 21.75 -9.28
N THR A 77 1.46 21.63 -8.12
CA THR A 77 1.07 22.79 -7.30
C THR A 77 2.29 23.51 -6.74
N GLN A 78 3.28 22.76 -6.27
CA GLN A 78 4.54 23.30 -5.78
C GLN A 78 5.34 24.00 -6.89
N GLU A 79 5.42 23.41 -8.08
CA GLU A 79 6.03 24.05 -9.26
C GLU A 79 5.30 25.34 -9.63
N ASN A 80 3.96 25.33 -9.64
CA ASN A 80 3.17 26.53 -9.89
C ASN A 80 3.40 27.61 -8.82
N GLN A 81 3.48 27.24 -7.54
CA GLN A 81 3.80 28.19 -6.46
C GLN A 81 5.18 28.81 -6.64
N GLN A 82 6.20 28.01 -6.96
CA GLN A 82 7.54 28.54 -7.24
C GLN A 82 7.53 29.50 -8.43
N ASN A 83 6.82 29.14 -9.51
CA ASN A 83 6.68 30.01 -10.67
C ASN A 83 5.95 31.32 -10.35
N LEU A 84 4.90 31.28 -9.52
CA LEU A 84 4.19 32.48 -9.07
C LEU A 84 5.07 33.38 -8.20
N VAL A 85 5.83 32.81 -7.27
CA VAL A 85 6.78 33.57 -6.43
C VAL A 85 7.91 34.17 -7.27
N ALA A 86 8.39 33.47 -8.30
CA ALA A 86 9.42 33.97 -9.22
C ALA A 86 8.89 35.05 -10.18
N GLN A 87 7.60 35.01 -10.52
CA GLN A 87 6.94 35.98 -11.38
C GLN A 87 6.36 37.18 -10.63
N ALA A 88 6.34 37.14 -9.29
CA ALA A 88 5.87 38.26 -8.47
C ALA A 88 6.67 39.53 -8.81
N PRO A 89 6.02 40.59 -9.33
CA PRO A 89 6.70 41.81 -9.78
C PRO A 89 7.47 42.50 -8.64
N GLU A 90 6.91 42.46 -7.43
CA GLU A 90 7.54 42.91 -6.18
C GLU A 90 8.93 42.30 -5.97
N ASN A 91 9.08 41.01 -6.27
CA ASN A 91 10.33 40.28 -6.02
C ASN A 91 11.42 40.68 -7.03
N ARG A 92 11.04 41.05 -8.26
CA ARG A 92 11.97 41.58 -9.27
C ARG A 92 12.43 42.99 -8.94
N LEU A 93 11.53 43.86 -8.48
CA LEU A 93 11.86 45.21 -8.04
C LEU A 93 12.80 45.16 -6.83
N TYR A 94 12.49 44.35 -5.82
CA TYR A 94 13.37 44.14 -4.66
C TYR A 94 14.73 43.54 -5.04
N THR A 95 14.77 42.51 -5.90
CA THR A 95 16.03 41.91 -6.37
C THR A 95 16.89 42.92 -7.14
N ARG A 96 16.27 43.81 -7.93
CA ARG A 96 16.96 44.89 -8.65
C ARG A 96 17.48 45.96 -7.69
N ALA A 97 16.67 46.36 -6.71
CA ALA A 97 17.04 47.32 -5.67
C ALA A 97 18.22 46.84 -4.83
N VAL A 98 18.23 45.57 -4.40
CA VAL A 98 19.34 44.96 -3.64
C VAL A 98 20.65 45.00 -4.45
N LYS A 99 20.62 44.64 -5.74
CA LYS A 99 21.82 44.76 -6.60
C LYS A 99 22.32 46.19 -6.75
N MET A 100 21.42 47.18 -6.82
CA MET A 100 21.82 48.59 -6.87
C MET A 100 22.46 49.04 -5.55
N VAL A 101 21.95 48.56 -4.40
CA VAL A 101 22.58 48.80 -3.10
C VAL A 101 23.99 48.18 -3.03
N GLU A 102 24.18 46.95 -3.52
CA GLU A 102 25.49 46.29 -3.59
C GLU A 102 26.49 47.06 -4.48
N LEU A 103 26.00 47.71 -5.53
CA LEU A 103 26.80 48.59 -6.41
C LEU A 103 27.05 49.99 -5.82
N GLY A 104 26.49 50.29 -4.63
CA GLY A 104 26.69 51.56 -3.92
C GLY A 104 25.69 52.66 -4.27
N ALA A 105 24.52 52.33 -4.83
CA ALA A 105 23.49 53.31 -5.15
C ALA A 105 23.00 54.08 -3.91
N THR A 106 22.63 55.33 -4.12
CA THR A 106 22.12 56.25 -3.10
C THR A 106 20.60 56.10 -2.88
N ILE A 107 20.07 56.68 -1.79
CA ILE A 107 18.64 56.62 -1.46
C ILE A 107 17.80 57.21 -2.60
N ASP A 108 18.21 58.36 -3.16
CA ASP A 108 17.48 59.03 -4.24
C ASP A 108 17.46 58.21 -5.55
N GLU A 109 18.55 57.50 -5.86
CA GLU A 109 18.61 56.59 -7.03
C GLU A 109 17.70 55.38 -6.85
N LEU A 110 17.63 54.80 -5.65
CA LEU A 110 16.71 53.70 -5.32
C LEU A 110 15.24 54.14 -5.40
N MET A 111 14.93 55.35 -4.94
CA MET A 111 13.58 55.90 -5.01
C MET A 111 13.13 56.15 -6.45
N SER A 112 14.01 56.71 -7.28
CA SER A 112 13.69 57.02 -8.69
C SER A 112 13.59 55.75 -9.55
N GLU A 113 14.54 54.82 -9.38
CA GLU A 113 14.76 53.74 -10.35
C GLU A 113 14.05 52.42 -10.00
N CYS A 114 13.70 52.24 -8.72
CA CYS A 114 12.92 51.10 -8.22
C CYS A 114 11.53 51.48 -7.73
N GLU A 115 11.14 52.77 -7.83
CA GLU A 115 9.85 53.31 -7.38
C GLU A 115 9.55 53.01 -5.90
N LEU A 116 10.61 52.89 -5.07
CA LEU A 116 10.49 52.56 -3.65
C LEU A 116 10.21 53.81 -2.80
N PRO A 117 9.34 53.73 -1.78
CA PRO A 117 9.19 54.79 -0.80
C PRO A 117 10.47 54.97 0.03
N ARG A 118 10.73 56.20 0.47
CA ARG A 118 11.97 56.58 1.19
C ARG A 118 12.29 55.66 2.37
N ALA A 119 11.28 55.28 3.14
CA ALA A 119 11.43 54.41 4.31
C ALA A 119 11.92 52.98 3.94
N GLU A 120 11.50 52.44 2.79
CA GLU A 120 11.95 51.13 2.32
C GLU A 120 13.37 51.19 1.74
N ALA A 121 13.71 52.27 1.03
CA ALA A 121 15.06 52.50 0.52
C ALA A 121 16.09 52.65 1.65
N GLU A 122 15.75 53.41 2.71
CA GLU A 122 16.58 53.55 3.92
C GLU A 122 16.76 52.21 4.65
N LEU A 123 15.69 51.42 4.78
CA LEU A 123 15.76 50.09 5.40
C LEU A 123 16.68 49.15 4.61
N LEU A 124 16.53 49.10 3.28
CA LEU A 124 17.34 48.26 2.40
C LEU A 124 18.83 48.59 2.48
N LEU A 125 19.18 49.88 2.47
CA LEU A 125 20.55 50.35 2.63
C LEU A 125 21.12 49.98 3.99
N ASN A 126 20.37 50.12 5.07
CA ASN A 126 20.85 49.75 6.42
C ASN A 126 21.00 48.24 6.60
N LEU A 127 20.18 47.43 5.91
CA LEU A 127 20.25 45.97 6.01
C LEU A 127 21.44 45.39 5.22
N HIS A 128 21.79 45.99 4.07
CA HIS A 128 22.83 45.50 3.15
C HIS A 128 24.15 46.28 3.20
N LYS A 129 24.19 47.52 3.72
CA LYS A 129 25.43 48.17 4.16
C LYS A 129 25.86 47.55 5.50
N LYS A 130 26.47 46.37 5.44
CA LYS A 130 27.49 46.02 6.43
C LYS A 130 28.86 46.42 5.89
#